data_AF-A0ABD0QXW1-F1
#
_entry.id   AF-A0ABD0QXW1-F1
#
_cell.length_a   1.000
_cell.length_b   1.000
_cell.length_c   1.000
_cell.angle_alpha   90.00
_cell.angle_beta   90.00
_cell.angle_gamma   90.00
#
_symmetry.space_group_name_H-M   'P 1'
#
loop_
_entity.id
_entity.type
_entity.pdbx_description
1 polymer ?
#
loop_
_entity_poly.entity_id
_entity_poly.type
_entity_poly.pdbx_seq_one_letter_code
_entity_poly.pdbx_strand_id
1 'polypeptide(L)' 'NFPFCTIDPNESRVPIPDERFDFLCQYHKPASKVPAFLNVVDIAGLVKGAHAGQGLGNAFLSNISACDAIFHMT' A
#
# COMPACT_ATOMS: atom_id res chain seq x y z
N ASN A 1 3.01 -16.66 -23.35
CA ASN A 1 2.79 -16.55 -21.89
C ASN A 1 3.87 -15.61 -21.35
N PHE A 2 3.61 -14.30 -21.37
CA PHE A 2 4.56 -13.28 -20.91
C PHE A 2 4.48 -13.17 -19.37
N PRO A 3 5.58 -13.38 -18.62
CA PRO A 3 5.53 -13.54 -17.17
C PRO A 3 5.63 -12.23 -16.38
N PHE A 4 5.43 -11.07 -17.01
CA PHE A 4 5.71 -9.76 -16.40
C PHE A 4 4.54 -8.81 -16.50
N CYS A 5 3.45 -9.16 -15.83
CA CYS A 5 2.33 -8.25 -15.62
C CYS A 5 1.56 -8.73 -14.40
N THR A 6 2.04 -8.37 -13.20
CA THR A 6 1.09 -8.12 -12.12
C THR A 6 0.48 -6.77 -12.46
N ILE A 7 -0.68 -6.80 -13.12
CA ILE A 7 -1.34 -5.62 -13.71
C ILE A 7 -2.02 -4.80 -12.62
N ASP A 8 -2.42 -5.44 -11.51
CA ASP A 8 -3.14 -4.78 -10.44
C ASP A 8 -2.20 -4.46 -9.26
N PRO A 9 -2.18 -3.20 -8.78
CA PRO A 9 -1.47 -2.86 -7.57
C PRO A 9 -2.03 -3.67 -6.40
N ASN A 10 -1.16 -4.29 -5.61
CA ASN A 10 -1.63 -5.02 -4.43
C ASN A 10 -1.99 -4.00 -3.35
N GLU A 11 -3.29 -3.84 -3.08
CA GLU A 11 -3.78 -3.06 -1.95
C GLU A 11 -3.87 -3.93 -0.70
N SER A 12 -3.27 -3.46 0.39
CA SER A 12 -3.33 -4.13 1.69
C SER A 12 -3.82 -3.16 2.77
N ARG A 13 -4.74 -3.62 3.61
CA ARG A 13 -5.18 -2.86 4.80
C ARG A 13 -4.42 -3.36 6.02
N VAL A 14 -3.57 -2.52 6.58
CA VAL A 14 -2.74 -2.84 7.74
C VAL A 14 -3.30 -2.17 8.98
N PRO A 15 -3.67 -2.92 10.05
CA PRO A 15 -4.10 -2.30 11.29
C PRO A 15 -2.94 -1.54 11.94
N ILE A 16 -3.22 -0.37 12.49
CA ILE A 16 -2.22 0.45 13.18
C ILE A 16 -2.05 -0.07 14.63
N PRO A 17 -0.83 -0.41 15.05
CA PRO A 17 -0.57 -0.71 16.46
C PRO A 17 -0.69 0.58 17.29
N ASP A 18 -1.59 0.60 18.27
CA ASP A 18 -1.82 1.74 19.17
C ASP A 18 -2.12 1.25 20.59
N GLU A 19 -1.17 1.46 21.51
CA GLU A 19 -1.29 1.07 22.91
C GLU A 19 -2.50 1.71 23.62
N ARG A 20 -2.94 2.90 23.16
CA ARG A 20 -4.11 3.59 23.73
C ARG A 20 -5.40 2.87 23.35
N PHE A 21 -5.48 2.39 22.10
CA PHE A 21 -6.60 1.58 21.63
C PHE A 21 -6.68 0.27 22.42
N ASP A 22 -5.53 -0.38 22.63
CA ASP A 22 -5.47 -1.63 23.39
C ASP A 22 -5.89 -1.43 24.84
N PHE A 23 -5.44 -0.35 25.49
CA PHE A 23 -5.85 0.00 26.84
C PHE A 23 -7.37 0.17 26.96
N LEU A 24 -8.01 0.94 26.06
CA LEU A 24 -9.46 1.16 26.08
C LEU A 24 -10.23 -0.15 25.83
N CYS A 25 -9.75 -0.98 24.91
CA CYS A 25 -10.32 -2.29 24.63
C CYS A 25 -10.25 -3.24 25.83
N GLN A 26 -9.16 -3.19 26.59
CA GLN A 26 -8.99 -3.98 27.82
C GLN A 26 -9.85 -3.46 28.96
N TYR A 27 -9.94 -2.14 29.12
CA TYR A 27 -10.71 -1.50 30.19
C TYR A 27 -12.23 -1.66 29.98
N HIS A 28 -12.73 -1.36 28.79
CA HIS A 28 -14.18 -1.37 28.51
C HIS A 28 -14.73 -2.72 28.03
N LYS A 29 -13.87 -3.65 27.59
CA LYS A 29 -14.25 -4.98 27.08
C LYS A 29 -15.43 -4.94 26.08
N PRO A 30 -15.35 -4.15 25.01
CA PRO A 30 -16.44 -4.02 24.06
C PRO A 30 -16.66 -5.34 23.29
N ALA A 31 -17.89 -5.57 22.83
CA ALA A 31 -18.24 -6.74 22.03
C ALA A 31 -17.54 -6.78 20.65
N SER A 32 -17.10 -5.63 20.15
CA SER A 32 -16.34 -5.49 18.89
C SER A 32 -15.17 -4.54 19.08
N LYS A 33 -14.05 -4.83 18.43
CA LYS A 33 -12.82 -4.03 18.43
C LYS A 33 -12.48 -3.72 16.97
N VAL A 34 -12.45 -2.44 16.62
CA VAL A 34 -12.12 -1.98 15.26
C VAL A 34 -10.96 -1.00 15.37
N PRO A 35 -9.72 -1.40 15.01
CA PRO A 35 -8.56 -0.51 15.04
C PRO A 35 -8.61 0.48 13.87
N ALA A 36 -7.71 1.47 13.90
CA ALA A 36 -7.41 2.27 12.72
C ALA A 36 -6.63 1.43 11.69
N PHE A 37 -6.76 1.77 10.41
CA PHE A 37 -6.08 1.07 9.31
C PHE A 37 -5.30 2.05 8.44
N LEU A 38 -4.15 1.59 7.96
CA LEU A 38 -3.39 2.20 6.87
C LEU A 38 -3.58 1.36 5.61
N ASN A 39 -3.98 2.02 4.52
CA ASN A 39 -3.98 1.38 3.21
C ASN A 39 -2.59 1.51 2.61
N VAL A 40 -1.98 0.38 2.29
CA VAL A 40 -0.67 0.31 1.66
C VAL A 40 -0.84 -0.27 0.27
N VAL A 41 -0.32 0.46 -0.71
CA VAL A 41 -0.35 0.04 -2.12
C VAL A 41 1.06 -0.36 -2.51
N ASP A 42 1.24 -1.61 -2.91
CA ASP A 42 2.50 -2.07 -3.51
C ASP A 42 2.53 -1.66 -4.98
N ILE A 43 3.35 -0.67 -5.28
CA ILE A 43 3.52 -0.16 -6.65
C ILE A 43 4.61 -0.99 -7.32
N ALA A 44 4.22 -1.77 -8.33
CA ALA A 44 5.15 -2.52 -9.15
C ALA A 44 6.28 -1.61 -9.67
N GLY A 45 7.52 -1.95 -9.34
CA GLY A 45 8.68 -1.11 -9.62
C GLY A 45 8.95 -0.87 -11.11
N LEU A 46 9.58 0.26 -11.42
CA LEU A 46 10.13 0.54 -12.75
C LEU A 46 11.24 -0.47 -13.07
N VAL A 47 11.04 -1.32 -14.08
CA VAL A 47 12.12 -2.16 -14.62
C VAL A 47 13.14 -1.26 -15.34
N LYS A 48 14.45 -1.55 -15.18
CA LYS A 48 15.52 -0.90 -15.96
C LYS A 48 15.20 -1.02 -17.46
N GLY A 49 14.74 0.08 -18.06
CA GLY A 49 14.28 0.11 -19.46
C GLY A 49 12.98 0.90 -19.69
N ALA A 50 12.24 1.25 -18.63
CA ALA A 50 10.98 2.00 -18.73
C ALA A 50 11.10 3.41 -19.37
N HIS A 51 12.31 3.95 -19.48
CA HIS A 51 12.59 5.23 -20.14
C HIS A 51 12.49 5.16 -21.68
N ALA A 52 12.48 3.96 -22.28
CA ALA A 52 12.43 3.77 -23.73
C ALA A 52 11.01 3.89 -24.35
N GLY A 53 10.05 4.48 -23.62
CA GLY A 53 8.77 4.91 -24.20
C GLY A 53 7.67 3.85 -24.33
N GLN A 54 7.82 2.66 -23.73
CA GLN A 54 6.80 1.59 -23.79
C GLN A 54 5.59 1.80 -22.83
N GLY A 55 5.40 2.99 -22.26
CA GLY A 55 4.24 3.32 -21.41
C GLY A 55 4.28 2.82 -19.96
N LEU A 56 5.19 1.90 -19.62
CA LEU A 56 5.36 1.36 -18.27
C LEU A 56 5.78 2.42 -17.23
N GLY A 57 6.51 3.46 -17.67
CA GLY A 57 6.89 4.58 -16.81
C GLY A 57 5.71 5.45 -16.38
N ASN A 58 4.74 5.66 -17.28
CA ASN A 58 3.57 6.49 -16.99
C ASN A 58 2.60 5.78 -16.05
N ALA A 59 2.44 4.46 -16.18
CA ALA A 59 1.63 3.67 -15.25
C ALA A 59 2.19 3.74 -13.82
N PHE A 60 3.51 3.64 -13.66
CA PHE A 60 4.18 3.79 -12.37
C PHE A 60 3.95 5.18 -11.75
N LEU A 61 4.16 6.25 -12.52
CA LEU A 61 3.93 7.62 -12.06
C LEU A 61 2.45 7.89 -11.72
N SER A 62 1.53 7.33 -12.50
CA SER A 62 0.09 7.41 -12.22
C SER A 62 -0.26 6.75 -10.88
N ASN A 63 0.31 5.58 -10.58
CA ASN A 63 0.09 4.89 -9.31
C ASN A 63 0.67 5.68 -8.13
N ILE A 64 1.85 6.29 -8.29
CA ILE A 64 2.41 7.18 -7.26
C ILE A 64 1.52 8.41 -7.05
N SER A 65 1.01 9.02 -8.14
CA SER A 65 0.16 10.21 -8.05
C SER A 65 -1.20 9.96 -7.39
N ALA A 66 -1.64 8.71 -7.35
CA ALA A 66 -2.85 8.30 -6.65
C ALA A 66 -2.65 8.04 -5.15
N CYS A 67 -1.40 8.10 -4.66
CA CYS A 67 -1.05 7.87 -3.26
C CYS A 67 -0.77 9.19 -2.54
N ASP A 68 -1.20 9.32 -1.28
CA ASP A 68 -0.97 10.52 -0.47
C ASP A 68 0.44 10.58 0.15
N ALA A 69 1.12 9.42 0.27
CA ALA A 69 2.44 9.28 0.86
C ALA A 69 3.24 8.16 0.19
N ILE A 70 4.57 8.26 0.24
CA ILE A 70 5.50 7.31 -0.38
C ILE A 70 6.44 6.74 0.68
N PHE A 71 6.52 5.42 0.77
CA PHE A 71 7.58 4.72 1.49
C PHE A 71 8.71 4.38 0.52
N HIS A 72 9.86 5.03 0.67
CA HIS A 72 11.04 4.72 -0.13
C HIS A 72 11.86 3.61 0.55
N MET A 73 11.89 2.44 -0.07
CA MET A 73 12.70 1.30 0.36
C MET A 73 14.10 1.44 -0.25
N THR A 74 15.13 1.58 0.59
CA THR A 74 16.55 1.61 0.20
C THR A 74 17.19 0.24 0.27
#